data_AF-A0AAJ0AF92-F1
#
_entry.id   AF-A0AAJ0AF92-F1
#
_cell.length_a   1.000
_cell.length_b   1.000
_cell.length_c   1.000
_cell.angle_alpha   90.00
_cell.angle_beta   90.00
_cell.angle_gamma   90.00
#
_symmetry.space_group_name_H-M   'P 1'
#
loop_
_entity.id
_entity.type
_entity.pdbx_description
1 polymer ?
#
loop_
_entity_poly.entity_id
_entity_poly.type
_entity_poly.pdbx_seq_one_letter_code
_entity_poly.pdbx_strand_id
1 'polypeptide(L)'
;MFSVHPNPHAKLNALYELQQLIVASLASGKRSRLGWNRQEFMSGAVDDPTGSSRANPLEEAIDNVRGRRSHTLLQVPATLPPAIGPRQMRQSNNDTRSGASGSPTTTDAVTNVLRTLFRDASIRPKTLFRDLQFIAAFVNPTILDSTDKGTAFWDTGLAALNLKQEVCRTMIEVADEVQGVYTSTRKTTNDAPAPDAERLETESPPPVTTAYSLAQAGKMWTITAKEGLPTAQRELAIFYLSNPELVERTTLPLSKPREVFKQAVMDKYAGPSGRTGPGARLYPGDRSRTSAGASGLGGSAGSQHPGQDPSSKDGDVRSDPALMCVAVHFFQAAEQGGDELATSFLRQNEFNAMS
;
A
#
# COMPACT_ATOMS: atom_id res chain seq x y z
N MET A 1 19.50 6.49 14.98
CA MET A 1 20.12 5.20 15.34
C MET A 1 19.18 3.99 15.15
N PHE A 2 17.85 4.16 15.27
CA PHE A 2 16.84 3.09 15.12
C PHE A 2 16.98 2.22 13.85
N SER A 3 17.09 2.83 12.67
CA SER A 3 17.14 2.10 11.37
C SER A 3 18.38 1.24 11.15
N VAL A 4 19.46 1.47 11.90
CA VAL A 4 20.78 0.81 11.69
C VAL A 4 21.06 -0.23 12.77
N HIS A 5 20.36 -0.18 13.90
CA HIS A 5 20.66 -1.06 15.03
C HIS A 5 20.32 -2.54 14.70
N PRO A 6 21.21 -3.52 14.94
CA PRO A 6 20.97 -4.92 14.60
C PRO A 6 20.20 -5.70 15.67
N ASN A 7 20.16 -5.22 16.92
CA ASN A 7 19.45 -5.89 18.02
C ASN A 7 17.97 -5.45 18.12
N PRO A 8 16.99 -6.38 18.07
CA PRO A 8 15.57 -6.05 18.17
C PRO A 8 15.17 -5.49 19.55
N HIS A 9 15.80 -5.93 20.65
CA HIS A 9 15.52 -5.40 21.98
C HIS A 9 15.99 -3.94 22.15
N ALA A 10 17.09 -3.56 21.50
CA ALA A 10 17.54 -2.18 21.51
C ALA A 10 16.61 -1.27 20.69
N LYS A 11 16.06 -1.76 19.57
CA LYS A 11 15.03 -1.04 18.83
C LYS A 11 13.75 -0.87 19.66
N LEU A 12 13.32 -1.93 20.35
CA LEU A 12 12.19 -1.88 21.28
C LEU A 12 12.42 -0.85 22.40
N ASN A 13 13.61 -0.82 22.99
CA ASN A 13 13.98 0.20 23.98
C ASN A 13 13.91 1.62 23.40
N ALA A 14 14.37 1.82 22.16
CA ALA A 14 14.29 3.13 21.51
C ALA A 14 12.84 3.60 21.27
N LEU A 15 11.91 2.68 20.94
CA LEU A 15 10.48 3.02 20.86
C LEU A 15 9.92 3.42 22.21
N TYR A 16 10.31 2.68 23.26
CA TYR A 16 9.92 3.00 24.63
C TYR A 16 10.44 4.36 25.09
N GLU A 17 11.72 4.67 24.85
CA GLU A 17 12.31 5.98 25.16
C GLU A 17 11.59 7.12 24.42
N LEU A 18 11.26 6.93 23.14
CA LEU A 18 10.46 7.88 22.38
C LEU A 18 9.08 8.09 23.00
N GLN A 19 8.39 7.02 23.40
CA GLN A 19 7.10 7.13 24.07
C GLN A 19 7.22 7.92 25.38
N GLN A 20 8.24 7.64 26.21
CA GLN A 20 8.45 8.35 27.46
C GLN A 20 8.69 9.85 27.22
N LEU A 21 9.44 10.22 26.19
CA LEU A 21 9.62 11.60 25.77
C LEU A 21 8.29 12.27 25.36
N ILE A 22 7.45 11.56 24.61
CA ILE A 22 6.13 12.05 24.22
C ILE A 22 5.24 12.25 25.45
N VAL A 23 5.17 11.28 26.35
CA VAL A 23 4.40 11.36 27.59
C VAL A 23 4.87 12.52 28.46
N ALA A 24 6.19 12.68 28.62
CA ALA A 24 6.77 13.81 29.35
C ALA A 24 6.43 15.15 28.68
N SER A 25 6.48 15.23 27.35
CA SER A 25 6.10 16.43 26.59
C SER A 25 4.62 16.77 26.76
N LEU A 26 3.74 15.78 26.79
CA LEU A 26 2.30 15.97 27.00
C LEU A 26 2.02 16.44 28.44
N ALA A 27 2.72 15.87 29.43
CA ALA A 27 2.59 16.25 30.84
C ALA A 27 3.17 17.65 31.14
N SER A 28 4.24 18.04 30.44
CA SER A 28 4.90 19.34 30.62
C SER A 28 4.17 20.51 29.92
N GLY A 29 3.00 20.27 29.33
CA GLY A 29 2.26 21.22 28.51
C GLY A 29 1.70 22.45 29.23
N LYS A 30 2.58 23.36 29.71
CA LYS A 30 2.27 24.79 29.82
C LYS A 30 2.56 25.45 28.48
N ARG A 31 1.51 25.73 27.71
CA ARG A 31 1.42 26.69 26.61
C ARG A 31 2.72 26.90 25.79
N SER A 32 3.03 25.99 24.87
CA SER A 32 3.77 26.36 23.66
C SER A 32 2.87 26.17 22.46
N ARG A 33 2.43 27.29 21.88
CA ARG A 33 1.86 27.36 20.55
C ARG A 33 2.99 27.06 19.55
N LEU A 34 3.39 25.79 19.44
CA LEU A 34 4.02 25.31 18.23
C LEU A 34 2.85 25.01 17.28
N GLY A 35 2.80 25.76 16.18
CA GLY A 35 1.77 25.70 15.15
C GLY A 35 1.74 24.34 14.44
N TRP A 36 1.27 23.32 15.13
CA TRP A 36 0.87 22.06 14.54
C TRP A 36 -0.51 22.33 13.97
N ASN A 37 -0.54 22.75 12.70
CA ASN A 37 -1.77 23.07 11.98
C ASN A 37 -2.75 21.91 12.13
N ARG A 38 -3.78 22.15 12.93
CA ARG A 38 -4.98 21.34 13.07
C ARG A 38 -5.79 21.53 11.78
N GLN A 39 -5.40 20.86 10.70
CA GLN A 39 -6.36 20.51 9.66
C GLN A 39 -7.09 19.28 10.16
N GLU A 40 -8.26 19.50 10.76
CA GLU A 40 -9.26 18.46 10.90
C GLU A 40 -9.73 18.06 9.51
N PHE A 41 -9.15 17.00 8.97
CA PHE A 41 -9.84 16.23 7.94
C PHE A 41 -10.84 15.35 8.67
N MET A 42 -12.12 15.73 8.53
CA MET A 42 -13.26 14.92 8.95
C MET A 42 -13.08 13.51 8.36
N SER A 43 -12.80 12.54 9.22
CA SER A 43 -13.00 11.14 8.86
C SER A 43 -14.51 10.94 8.77
N GLY A 44 -15.05 10.97 7.56
CA GLY A 44 -16.37 10.44 7.29
C GLY A 44 -16.33 8.94 7.57
N ALA A 45 -16.74 8.57 8.79
CA ALA A 45 -17.18 7.22 9.08
C ALA A 45 -18.47 7.00 8.29
N VAL A 46 -18.34 6.41 7.10
CA VAL A 46 -19.47 5.76 6.45
C VAL A 46 -19.52 4.38 7.07
N ASP A 47 -20.32 4.25 8.13
CA ASP A 47 -20.81 2.96 8.59
C ASP A 47 -21.77 2.44 7.52
N ASP A 48 -21.32 1.48 6.71
CA ASP A 48 -22.21 0.67 5.90
C ASP A 48 -22.32 -0.72 6.54
N PRO A 49 -23.49 -1.12 7.08
CA PRO A 49 -23.67 -2.43 7.63
C PRO A 49 -24.06 -3.41 6.52
N THR A 50 -23.60 -4.65 6.65
CA THR A 50 -24.06 -5.86 5.92
C THR A 50 -23.33 -6.23 4.62
N GLY A 51 -22.20 -6.92 4.79
CA GLY A 51 -21.64 -7.83 3.80
C GLY A 51 -20.50 -8.58 4.45
N SER A 52 -20.50 -9.92 4.39
CA SER A 52 -19.37 -10.73 4.83
C SER A 52 -18.21 -10.57 3.83
N SER A 53 -17.66 -9.37 3.77
CA SER A 53 -16.48 -9.02 2.98
C SER A 53 -15.27 -9.35 3.83
N ARG A 54 -14.40 -10.22 3.33
CA ARG A 54 -13.12 -10.49 4.02
C ARG A 54 -12.36 -9.16 4.11
N ALA A 55 -12.02 -8.74 5.33
CA ALA A 55 -11.28 -7.51 5.58
C ALA A 55 -9.97 -7.49 4.77
N ASN A 56 -9.60 -6.32 4.26
CA ASN A 56 -8.33 -6.12 3.57
C ASN A 56 -7.18 -6.53 4.51
N PRO A 57 -6.11 -7.21 4.04
CA PRO A 57 -4.95 -7.58 4.86
C PRO A 57 -4.40 -6.45 5.76
N LEU A 58 -4.44 -5.20 5.30
CA LEU A 58 -4.01 -4.05 6.10
C LEU A 58 -4.96 -3.76 7.27
N GLU A 59 -6.27 -3.87 7.04
CA GLU A 59 -7.31 -3.66 8.05
C GLU A 59 -7.27 -4.77 9.10
N GLU A 60 -7.12 -6.03 8.67
CA GLU A 60 -6.91 -7.16 9.57
C GLU A 60 -5.66 -6.96 10.44
N ALA A 61 -4.57 -6.43 9.88
CA ALA A 61 -3.37 -6.11 10.66
C ALA A 61 -3.62 -5.01 11.69
N ILE A 62 -4.40 -3.98 11.34
CA ILE A 62 -4.79 -2.90 12.27
C ILE A 62 -5.63 -3.46 13.41
N ASP A 63 -6.61 -4.30 13.12
CA ASP A 63 -7.49 -4.91 14.12
C ASP A 63 -6.74 -5.86 15.04
N ASN A 64 -5.82 -6.67 14.50
CA ASN A 64 -4.95 -7.52 15.28
C ASN A 64 -4.08 -6.71 16.26
N VAL A 65 -3.45 -5.63 15.78
CA VAL A 65 -2.64 -4.75 16.64
C VAL A 65 -3.50 -4.04 17.67
N ARG A 66 -4.67 -3.56 17.29
CA ARG A 66 -5.64 -2.93 18.21
C ARG A 66 -6.09 -3.90 19.30
N GLY A 67 -6.41 -5.14 18.93
CA GLY A 67 -6.81 -6.19 19.86
C GLY A 67 -5.70 -6.52 20.86
N ARG A 68 -4.47 -6.72 20.39
CA ARG A 68 -3.30 -7.01 21.25
C ARG A 68 -2.94 -5.83 22.15
N ARG A 69 -3.03 -4.60 21.65
CA ARG A 69 -2.87 -3.38 22.45
C ARG A 69 -3.88 -3.33 23.60
N SER A 70 -5.16 -3.55 23.30
CA SER A 70 -6.22 -3.56 24.30
C SER A 70 -5.99 -4.64 25.36
N HIS A 71 -5.56 -5.83 24.96
CA HIS A 71 -5.24 -6.92 25.88
C HIS A 71 -4.06 -6.57 26.81
N THR A 72 -3.01 -5.94 26.28
CA THR A 72 -1.85 -5.46 27.06
C THR A 72 -2.28 -4.45 28.13
N LEU A 73 -3.16 -3.51 27.79
CA LEU A 73 -3.66 -2.50 28.73
C LEU A 73 -4.53 -3.11 29.84
N LEU A 74 -5.29 -4.16 29.54
CA LEU A 74 -6.14 -4.86 30.52
C LEU A 74 -5.36 -5.81 31.43
N GLN A 75 -4.21 -6.33 30.96
CA GLN A 75 -3.41 -7.29 31.72
C GLN A 75 -2.46 -6.67 32.74
N VAL A 76 -2.30 -5.34 32.82
CA VAL A 76 -1.49 -4.70 33.88
C VAL A 76 -2.14 -5.03 35.23
N PRO A 77 -1.57 -5.94 36.04
CA PRO A 77 -2.25 -6.40 37.24
C PRO A 77 -2.07 -5.35 38.34
N ALA A 78 -3.18 -4.98 38.98
CA ALA A 78 -3.15 -4.34 40.29
C ALA A 78 -2.63 -5.37 41.33
N THR A 79 -1.31 -5.57 41.40
CA THR A 79 -0.71 -6.41 42.45
C THR A 79 -0.54 -5.59 43.72
N LEU A 80 -1.56 -5.63 44.60
CA LEU A 80 -1.38 -5.46 46.04
C LEU A 80 -1.78 -6.77 46.73
N PRO A 81 -0.94 -7.37 47.58
CA PRO A 81 -1.37 -8.51 48.39
C PRO A 81 -2.28 -8.04 49.54
N PRO A 82 -3.24 -8.86 50.01
CA PRO A 82 -4.11 -8.50 51.11
C PRO A 82 -3.34 -8.64 52.43
N ALA A 83 -2.82 -7.54 52.96
CA ALA A 83 -2.29 -7.50 54.32
C ALA A 83 -3.44 -7.30 55.31
N ILE A 84 -3.79 -8.38 56.02
CA ILE A 84 -4.66 -8.40 57.20
C ILE A 84 -3.88 -7.79 58.38
N GLY A 85 -4.39 -6.73 59.01
CA GLY A 85 -3.91 -6.27 60.33
C GLY A 85 -4.15 -4.78 60.64
N PRO A 86 -4.74 -4.40 61.79
CA PRO A 86 -5.20 -3.03 62.06
C PRO A 86 -4.22 -2.22 62.93
N ARG A 87 -4.00 -0.93 62.60
CA ARG A 87 -3.99 0.23 63.54
C ARG A 87 -3.47 1.55 62.92
N GLN A 88 -4.30 2.58 63.07
CA GLN A 88 -4.03 3.99 63.44
C GLN A 88 -3.11 4.91 62.58
N MET A 89 -3.78 5.90 61.99
CA MET A 89 -3.61 7.37 62.13
C MET A 89 -2.26 8.05 61.78
N ARG A 90 -2.34 8.91 60.74
CA ARG A 90 -1.57 10.13 60.43
C ARG A 90 -0.03 10.06 60.42
N GLN A 91 0.56 10.23 59.23
CA GLN A 91 1.31 11.46 58.92
C GLN A 91 1.55 11.66 57.42
N SER A 92 1.44 12.93 57.03
CA SER A 92 1.76 13.51 55.73
C SER A 92 3.14 13.08 55.23
N ASN A 93 3.22 12.59 53.99
CA ASN A 93 4.43 12.68 53.17
C ASN A 93 4.08 12.72 51.69
N ASN A 94 4.73 13.66 50.99
CA ASN A 94 4.70 13.85 49.55
C ASN A 94 5.40 12.67 48.87
N ASP A 95 4.64 11.74 48.29
CA ASP A 95 5.18 10.75 47.35
C ASP A 95 4.75 11.11 45.92
N THR A 96 5.69 11.69 45.18
CA THR A 96 5.60 11.99 43.74
C THR A 96 6.05 10.78 42.89
N ARG A 97 5.59 9.58 43.23
CA ARG A 97 5.93 8.37 42.45
C ARG A 97 4.72 7.48 42.19
N SER A 98 4.60 7.12 40.91
CA SER A 98 3.82 6.01 40.36
C SER A 98 2.30 6.21 40.34
N GLY A 99 1.83 6.90 39.30
CA GLY A 99 0.41 7.03 38.98
C GLY A 99 0.19 7.28 37.48
N ALA A 100 0.90 6.56 36.62
CA ALA A 100 0.63 6.54 35.19
C ALA A 100 0.38 5.10 34.74
N SER A 101 -0.48 4.37 35.48
CA SER A 101 -1.11 3.18 34.91
C SER A 101 -2.00 3.66 33.77
N GLY A 102 -1.66 3.23 32.55
CA GLY A 102 -2.14 3.78 31.29
C GLY A 102 -3.64 4.05 31.25
N SER A 103 -4.00 5.34 31.23
CA SER A 103 -5.34 5.71 30.81
C SER A 103 -5.45 5.45 29.30
N PRO A 104 -6.55 4.86 28.80
CA PRO A 104 -6.76 4.75 27.35
C PRO A 104 -6.60 6.10 26.64
N THR A 105 -7.00 7.19 27.31
CA THR A 105 -6.86 8.56 26.78
C THR A 105 -5.41 9.02 26.59
N THR A 106 -4.47 8.61 27.46
CA THR A 106 -3.05 8.96 27.30
C THR A 106 -2.42 8.17 26.16
N THR A 107 -2.84 6.93 25.99
CA THR A 107 -2.32 6.02 24.97
C THR A 107 -2.76 6.44 23.56
N ASP A 108 -3.99 6.93 23.42
CA ASP A 108 -4.48 7.48 22.14
C ASP A 108 -3.81 8.82 21.81
N ALA A 109 -3.56 9.68 22.81
CA ALA A 109 -2.79 10.91 22.62
C ALA A 109 -1.35 10.63 22.13
N VAL A 110 -0.67 9.64 22.73
CA VAL A 110 0.65 9.17 22.28
C VAL A 110 0.60 8.68 20.83
N THR A 111 -0.38 7.83 20.50
CA THR A 111 -0.55 7.28 19.14
C THR A 111 -0.74 8.41 18.11
N ASN A 112 -1.50 9.45 18.44
CA ASN A 112 -1.70 10.61 17.59
C ASN A 112 -0.41 11.42 17.36
N VAL A 113 0.39 11.64 18.41
CA VAL A 113 1.69 12.32 18.28
C VAL A 113 2.65 11.49 17.41
N LEU A 114 2.72 10.17 17.64
CA LEU A 114 3.52 9.25 16.83
C LEU A 114 3.11 9.31 15.35
N ARG A 115 1.81 9.30 15.05
CA ARG A 115 1.32 9.43 13.68
C ARG A 115 1.76 10.73 13.03
N THR A 116 1.68 11.85 13.76
CA THR A 116 2.15 13.17 13.26
C THR A 116 3.65 13.18 13.00
N LEU A 117 4.45 12.63 13.92
CA LEU A 117 5.90 12.51 13.74
C LEU A 117 6.24 11.64 12.53
N PHE A 118 5.55 10.51 12.38
CA PHE A 118 5.74 9.66 11.22
C PHE A 118 5.29 10.35 9.94
N ARG A 119 4.29 11.23 9.92
CA ARG A 119 3.88 11.94 8.70
C ARG A 119 5.04 12.71 8.05
N ASP A 120 5.95 13.27 8.84
CA ASP A 120 7.14 13.96 8.33
C ASP A 120 8.22 12.97 7.83
N ALA A 121 8.47 13.00 6.52
CA ALA A 121 9.42 12.10 5.85
C ALA A 121 10.89 12.36 6.25
N SER A 122 11.24 13.55 6.76
CA SER A 122 12.61 13.88 7.12
C SER A 122 13.06 13.21 8.42
N ILE A 123 12.13 12.96 9.34
CA ILE A 123 12.37 12.33 10.64
C ILE A 123 11.89 10.88 10.70
N ARG A 124 10.97 10.47 9.82
CA ARG A 124 10.46 9.10 9.76
C ARG A 124 11.61 8.11 9.49
N PRO A 125 11.78 7.05 10.31
CA PRO A 125 12.73 5.99 10.00
C PRO A 125 12.40 5.33 8.64
N LYS A 126 13.35 5.34 7.69
CA LYS A 126 13.16 4.78 6.34
C LYS A 126 12.77 3.30 6.34
N THR A 127 13.12 2.58 7.40
CA THR A 127 12.94 1.14 7.55
C THR A 127 11.92 0.79 8.63
N LEU A 128 11.04 1.74 9.01
CA LEU A 128 10.10 1.59 10.13
C LEU A 128 9.35 0.24 10.14
N PHE A 129 8.68 -0.13 9.04
CA PHE A 129 7.93 -1.38 8.99
C PHE A 129 8.81 -2.63 9.07
N ARG A 130 9.98 -2.62 8.41
CA ARG A 130 10.96 -3.72 8.53
C ARG A 130 11.42 -3.88 9.97
N ASP A 131 11.70 -2.77 10.64
CA ASP A 131 12.18 -2.75 12.01
C ASP A 131 11.08 -3.18 13.01
N LEU A 132 9.82 -2.80 12.78
CA LEU A 132 8.68 -3.27 13.56
C LEU A 132 8.45 -4.78 13.37
N GLN A 133 8.52 -5.28 12.13
CA GLN A 133 8.47 -6.72 11.85
C GLN A 133 9.64 -7.47 12.52
N PHE A 134 10.83 -6.87 12.51
CA PHE A 134 12.01 -7.44 13.18
C PHE A 134 11.83 -7.53 14.70
N ILE A 135 11.24 -6.52 15.35
CA ILE A 135 10.87 -6.60 16.77
C ILE A 135 9.82 -7.69 16.97
N ALA A 136 8.74 -7.70 16.19
CA ALA A 136 7.64 -8.66 16.32
C ALA A 136 8.10 -10.13 16.16
N ALA A 137 9.07 -10.39 15.29
CA ALA A 137 9.56 -11.73 15.00
C ALA A 137 10.55 -12.25 16.04
N PHE A 138 11.36 -11.37 16.65
CA PHE A 138 12.51 -11.78 17.48
C PHE A 138 12.39 -11.42 18.96
N VAL A 139 11.42 -10.58 19.36
CA VAL A 139 11.13 -10.34 20.77
C VAL A 139 10.04 -11.30 21.24
N ASN A 140 10.24 -11.91 22.41
CA ASN A 140 9.27 -12.83 23.00
C ASN A 140 7.90 -12.14 23.17
N PRO A 141 6.79 -12.76 22.72
CA PRO A 141 5.43 -12.22 22.91
C PRO A 141 5.12 -11.83 24.35
N THR A 142 5.63 -12.56 25.35
CA THR A 142 5.42 -12.20 26.76
C THR A 142 5.97 -10.82 27.09
N ILE A 143 7.11 -10.44 26.51
CA ILE A 143 7.69 -9.10 26.69
C ILE A 143 6.82 -8.04 26.00
N LEU A 144 6.28 -8.35 24.82
CA LEU A 144 5.42 -7.43 24.08
C LEU A 144 4.05 -7.23 24.74
N ASP A 145 3.50 -8.26 25.38
CA ASP A 145 2.13 -8.20 25.91
C ASP A 145 2.06 -7.81 27.41
N SER A 146 3.18 -7.85 28.14
CA SER A 146 3.17 -7.62 29.61
C SER A 146 4.05 -6.48 30.10
N THR A 147 4.78 -5.79 29.21
CA THR A 147 5.73 -4.74 29.61
C THR A 147 5.34 -3.38 29.03
N ASP A 148 5.74 -2.30 29.69
CA ASP A 148 5.55 -0.94 29.17
C ASP A 148 6.25 -0.72 27.82
N LYS A 149 7.36 -1.43 27.59
CA LYS A 149 8.05 -1.43 26.29
C LYS A 149 7.18 -2.05 25.21
N GLY A 150 6.43 -3.08 25.57
CA GLY A 150 5.41 -3.70 24.74
C GLY A 150 4.29 -2.71 24.37
N THR A 151 3.79 -1.95 25.34
CA THR A 151 2.83 -0.86 25.08
C THR A 151 3.37 0.14 24.06
N ALA A 152 4.63 0.57 24.20
CA ALA A 152 5.29 1.45 23.23
C ALA A 152 5.32 0.88 21.82
N PHE A 153 5.60 -0.42 21.73
CA PHE A 153 5.61 -1.13 20.46
C PHE A 153 4.22 -1.17 19.82
N TRP A 154 3.17 -1.47 20.58
CA TRP A 154 1.80 -1.52 20.08
C TRP A 154 1.28 -0.15 19.65
N ASP A 155 1.56 0.91 20.43
CA ASP A 155 1.20 2.29 20.08
C ASP A 155 1.91 2.75 18.81
N THR A 156 3.20 2.42 18.69
CA THR A 156 3.99 2.69 17.48
C THR A 156 3.45 1.93 16.28
N GLY A 157 3.16 0.64 16.44
CA GLY A 157 2.61 -0.21 15.38
C GLY A 157 1.27 0.31 14.88
N LEU A 158 0.37 0.68 15.81
CA LEU A 158 -0.94 1.24 15.48
C LEU A 158 -0.81 2.58 14.76
N ALA A 159 0.04 3.48 15.25
CA ALA A 159 0.29 4.78 14.60
C ALA A 159 0.84 4.60 13.18
N ALA A 160 1.81 3.69 13.00
CA ALA A 160 2.42 3.42 11.70
C ALA A 160 1.42 2.80 10.70
N LEU A 161 0.63 1.82 11.13
CA LEU A 161 -0.37 1.16 10.28
C LEU A 161 -1.49 2.12 9.87
N ASN A 162 -2.00 2.95 10.80
CA ASN A 162 -3.00 3.97 10.47
C ASN A 162 -2.46 4.99 9.47
N LEU A 163 -1.21 5.44 9.63
CA LEU A 163 -0.58 6.33 8.64
C LEU A 163 -0.45 5.65 7.28
N LYS A 164 -0.11 4.35 7.24
CA LYS A 164 -0.03 3.58 6.00
C LYS A 164 -1.39 3.52 5.30
N GLN A 165 -2.46 3.24 6.04
CA GLN A 165 -3.82 3.22 5.50
C GLN A 165 -4.21 4.59 4.93
N GLU A 166 -3.93 5.68 5.67
CA GLU A 166 -4.18 7.05 5.21
C GLU A 166 -3.43 7.35 3.90
N VAL A 167 -2.13 7.06 3.84
CA VAL A 167 -1.31 7.28 2.63
C VAL A 167 -1.84 6.47 1.46
N CYS A 168 -2.20 5.20 1.66
CA CYS A 168 -2.71 4.37 0.57
C CYS A 168 -4.05 4.89 0.04
N ARG A 169 -4.95 5.37 0.92
CA ARG A 169 -6.21 5.98 0.51
C ARG A 169 -5.97 7.25 -0.30
N THR A 170 -5.12 8.16 0.18
CA THR A 170 -4.76 9.38 -0.55
C THR A 170 -4.12 9.07 -1.90
N MET A 171 -3.31 8.02 -2.01
CA MET A 171 -2.72 7.61 -3.29
C MET A 171 -3.77 7.18 -4.32
N ILE A 172 -4.85 6.53 -3.89
CA ILE A 172 -5.97 6.18 -4.80
C ILE A 172 -6.69 7.46 -5.23
N GLU A 173 -7.05 8.32 -4.27
CA GLU A 173 -7.75 9.58 -4.55
C GLU A 173 -6.97 10.46 -5.56
N VAL A 174 -5.65 10.58 -5.37
CA VAL A 174 -4.78 11.32 -6.31
C VAL A 174 -4.68 10.64 -7.67
N ALA A 175 -4.58 9.31 -7.71
CA ALA A 175 -4.51 8.57 -8.97
C ALA A 175 -5.81 8.71 -9.80
N ASP A 176 -6.96 8.64 -9.13
CA ASP A 176 -8.27 8.82 -9.75
C ASP A 176 -8.44 10.25 -10.28
N GLU A 177 -7.96 11.27 -9.55
CA GLU A 177 -7.96 12.66 -10.00
C GLU A 177 -7.11 12.84 -11.27
N VAL A 178 -5.90 12.27 -11.29
CA VAL A 178 -4.99 12.29 -12.45
C VAL A 178 -5.63 11.61 -13.67
N GLN A 179 -6.27 10.47 -13.48
CA GLN A 179 -7.01 9.77 -14.53
C GLN A 179 -8.19 10.60 -15.05
N GLY A 180 -8.93 11.26 -14.16
CA GLY A 180 -10.05 12.15 -14.50
C GLY A 180 -9.61 13.32 -15.38
N VAL A 181 -8.48 13.96 -15.07
CA VAL A 181 -7.90 15.04 -15.88
C VAL A 181 -7.46 14.52 -17.26
N TYR A 182 -6.77 13.38 -17.30
CA TYR A 182 -6.31 12.78 -18.57
C TYR A 182 -7.47 12.42 -19.51
N THR A 183 -8.51 11.78 -18.98
CA THR A 183 -9.70 11.40 -19.76
C THR A 183 -10.49 12.61 -20.24
N SER A 184 -10.61 13.66 -19.41
CA SER A 184 -11.28 14.92 -19.80
C SER A 184 -10.53 15.65 -20.91
N THR A 185 -9.19 15.73 -20.80
CA THR A 185 -8.35 16.39 -21.81
C THR A 185 -8.45 15.68 -23.16
N ARG A 186 -8.42 14.34 -23.16
CA ARG A 186 -8.57 13.53 -24.37
C ARG A 186 -9.94 13.68 -25.03
N LYS A 187 -11.00 13.87 -24.25
CA LYS A 187 -12.35 14.14 -24.78
C LYS A 187 -12.43 15.52 -25.43
N THR A 188 -11.86 16.54 -24.81
CA THR A 188 -11.85 17.91 -25.37
C THR A 188 -11.04 18.02 -26.66
N THR A 189 -9.96 17.25 -26.82
CA THR A 189 -9.19 17.24 -28.07
C THR A 189 -9.87 16.49 -29.21
N ASN A 190 -10.77 15.55 -28.91
CA ASN A 190 -11.48 14.76 -29.91
C ASN A 190 -12.78 15.43 -30.42
N ASP A 191 -13.39 16.33 -29.64
CA ASP A 191 -14.68 16.96 -29.96
C ASP A 191 -14.58 18.42 -30.49
N ALA A 192 -13.38 18.99 -30.67
CA ALA A 192 -13.22 20.37 -31.14
C ALA A 192 -12.67 20.46 -32.58
N PRO A 193 -13.39 21.08 -33.55
CA PRO A 193 -12.73 21.71 -34.69
C PRO A 193 -12.03 22.97 -34.16
N ALA A 194 -10.76 23.16 -34.53
CA ALA A 194 -9.91 24.24 -34.04
C ALA A 194 -10.63 25.60 -33.96
N PRO A 195 -10.56 26.29 -32.81
CA PRO A 195 -10.62 27.74 -32.80
C PRO A 195 -9.44 28.36 -32.03
N ASP A 196 -9.21 29.62 -32.35
CA ASP A 196 -8.11 30.46 -31.91
C ASP A 196 -7.87 30.51 -30.39
N ALA A 197 -6.60 30.68 -30.06
CA ALA A 197 -6.07 30.78 -28.73
C ALA A 197 -6.59 32.02 -27.97
N GLU A 198 -7.41 31.81 -26.95
CA GLU A 198 -7.45 32.68 -25.77
C GLU A 198 -7.54 31.83 -24.49
N ARG A 199 -6.37 31.60 -23.86
CA ARG A 199 -6.27 31.06 -22.50
C ARG A 199 -6.77 32.13 -21.53
N LEU A 200 -7.95 31.95 -20.94
CA LEU A 200 -8.32 32.63 -19.71
C LEU A 200 -7.54 32.01 -18.54
N GLU A 201 -6.52 32.73 -18.08
CA GLU A 201 -5.85 32.43 -16.81
C GLU A 201 -6.81 32.70 -15.66
N THR A 202 -7.32 31.62 -15.05
CA THR A 202 -8.08 31.70 -13.79
C THR A 202 -7.10 31.51 -12.63
N GLU A 203 -6.96 32.53 -11.79
CA GLU A 203 -6.17 32.60 -10.56
C GLU A 203 -6.65 31.61 -9.48
N SER A 204 -6.53 30.31 -9.73
CA SER A 204 -6.61 29.27 -8.70
C SER A 204 -5.25 28.60 -8.58
N PRO A 205 -4.77 28.28 -7.35
CA PRO A 205 -3.56 27.49 -7.20
C PRO A 205 -3.72 26.22 -8.05
N PRO A 206 -2.70 25.82 -8.83
CA PRO A 206 -2.83 24.70 -9.75
C PRO A 206 -3.30 23.48 -8.95
N PRO A 207 -4.31 22.73 -9.44
CA PRO A 207 -4.72 21.52 -8.77
C PRO A 207 -3.50 20.58 -8.68
N VAL A 208 -3.43 19.82 -7.59
CA VAL A 208 -2.31 18.93 -7.26
C VAL A 208 -1.99 17.95 -8.40
N THR A 209 -2.95 17.75 -9.31
CA THR A 209 -2.89 16.98 -10.56
C THR A 209 -1.88 17.45 -11.59
N THR A 210 -1.46 18.72 -11.60
CA THR A 210 -0.40 19.17 -12.52
C THR A 210 0.99 18.64 -12.15
N ALA A 211 1.16 18.14 -10.91
CA ALA A 211 2.42 17.60 -10.43
C ALA A 211 2.64 16.13 -10.80
N TYR A 212 1.60 15.42 -11.26
CA TYR A 212 1.65 13.97 -11.47
C TYR A 212 1.21 13.58 -12.89
N SER A 213 2.02 12.72 -13.51
CA SER A 213 1.74 12.10 -14.81
C SER A 213 0.85 10.87 -14.68
N LEU A 214 0.22 10.47 -15.79
CA LEU A 214 -0.56 9.23 -15.88
C LEU A 214 0.26 7.98 -15.49
N ALA A 215 1.56 7.94 -15.86
CA ALA A 215 2.46 6.86 -15.44
C ALA A 215 2.70 6.85 -13.92
N GLN A 216 2.66 8.01 -13.24
CA GLN A 216 2.71 8.06 -11.78
C GLN A 216 1.42 7.57 -11.14
N ALA A 217 0.25 7.82 -11.74
CA ALA A 217 -1.02 7.21 -11.29
C ALA A 217 -0.95 5.67 -11.37
N GLY A 218 -0.42 5.12 -12.48
CA GLY A 218 -0.13 3.69 -12.62
C GLY A 218 0.75 3.13 -11.49
N LYS A 219 1.79 3.88 -11.08
CA LYS A 219 2.64 3.51 -9.93
C LYS A 219 1.88 3.59 -8.60
N MET A 220 1.01 4.59 -8.42
CA MET A 220 0.19 4.73 -7.22
C MET A 220 -0.74 3.53 -7.06
N TRP A 221 -1.49 3.16 -8.10
CA TRP A 221 -2.32 1.95 -8.10
C TRP A 221 -1.51 0.68 -7.92
N THR A 222 -0.31 0.58 -8.52
CA THR A 222 0.58 -0.58 -8.31
C THR A 222 0.93 -0.78 -6.84
N ILE A 223 1.27 0.31 -6.14
CA ILE A 223 1.62 0.26 -4.72
C ILE A 223 0.38 -0.13 -3.90
N THR A 224 -0.74 0.56 -4.09
CA THR A 224 -1.95 0.36 -3.27
C THR A 224 -2.65 -0.98 -3.56
N ALA A 225 -2.56 -1.50 -4.79
CA ALA A 225 -3.04 -2.84 -5.13
C ALA A 225 -2.26 -3.93 -4.40
N LYS A 226 -0.92 -3.77 -4.26
CA LYS A 226 -0.07 -4.68 -3.48
C LYS A 226 -0.35 -4.62 -1.98
N GLU A 227 -0.93 -3.51 -1.51
CA GLU A 227 -1.39 -3.35 -0.14
C GLU A 227 -2.78 -3.96 0.11
N GLY A 228 -3.40 -4.59 -0.91
CA GLY A 228 -4.65 -5.33 -0.76
C GLY A 228 -5.91 -4.50 -0.97
N LEU A 229 -5.80 -3.27 -1.48
CA LEU A 229 -6.98 -2.39 -1.68
C LEU A 229 -7.76 -2.82 -2.93
N PRO A 230 -9.04 -3.26 -2.81
CA PRO A 230 -9.80 -3.83 -3.92
C PRO A 230 -10.00 -2.84 -5.07
N THR A 231 -10.31 -1.58 -4.74
CA THR A 231 -10.45 -0.51 -5.74
C THR A 231 -9.16 -0.32 -6.54
N ALA A 232 -8.00 -0.26 -5.89
CA ALA A 232 -6.73 -0.11 -6.58
C ALA A 232 -6.37 -1.34 -7.44
N GLN A 233 -6.71 -2.55 -6.97
CA GLN A 233 -6.53 -3.77 -7.76
C GLN A 233 -7.37 -3.74 -9.04
N ARG A 234 -8.64 -3.33 -8.93
CA ARG A 234 -9.51 -3.13 -10.10
C ARG A 234 -8.96 -2.06 -11.04
N GLU A 235 -8.62 -0.88 -10.53
CA GLU A 235 -8.13 0.21 -11.37
C GLU A 235 -6.80 -0.14 -12.05
N LEU A 236 -5.88 -0.83 -11.34
CA LEU A 236 -4.65 -1.32 -11.94
C LEU A 236 -4.92 -2.35 -13.06
N ALA A 237 -5.90 -3.24 -12.88
CA ALA A 237 -6.29 -4.19 -13.91
C ALA A 237 -6.83 -3.49 -15.17
N ILE A 238 -7.68 -2.48 -14.99
CA ILE A 238 -8.18 -1.63 -16.08
C ILE A 238 -7.02 -0.87 -16.73
N PHE A 239 -6.06 -0.39 -15.93
CA PHE A 239 -4.90 0.33 -16.42
C PHE A 239 -3.99 -0.55 -17.29
N TYR A 240 -3.78 -1.81 -16.93
CA TYR A 240 -3.08 -2.79 -17.79
C TYR A 240 -3.79 -3.01 -19.13
N LEU A 241 -5.12 -2.94 -19.17
CA LEU A 241 -5.88 -3.13 -20.40
C LEU A 241 -5.92 -1.88 -21.29
N SER A 242 -5.76 -0.69 -20.70
CA SER A 242 -5.95 0.58 -21.40
C SER A 242 -4.65 1.32 -21.72
N ASN A 243 -3.61 1.19 -20.89
CA ASN A 243 -2.32 1.86 -21.04
C ASN A 243 -1.16 0.94 -20.56
N PRO A 244 -0.99 -0.27 -21.14
CA PRO A 244 -0.01 -1.26 -20.67
C PRO A 244 1.45 -0.81 -20.71
N GLU A 245 1.79 0.13 -21.56
CA GLU A 245 3.13 0.69 -21.71
C GLU A 245 3.52 1.65 -20.58
N LEU A 246 2.54 2.17 -19.83
CA LEU A 246 2.75 3.15 -18.77
C LEU A 246 2.98 2.52 -17.39
N VAL A 247 2.86 1.20 -17.27
CA VAL A 247 3.03 0.49 -16.01
C VAL A 247 3.79 -0.82 -16.18
N GLU A 248 4.65 -1.12 -15.22
CA GLU A 248 5.37 -2.39 -15.18
C GLU A 248 4.38 -3.54 -14.87
N ARG A 249 4.52 -4.65 -15.58
CA ARG A 249 3.76 -5.87 -15.31
C ARG A 249 4.24 -6.47 -13.98
N THR A 250 3.38 -6.44 -12.97
CA THR A 250 3.66 -7.02 -11.65
C THR A 250 2.57 -8.02 -11.27
N THR A 251 2.84 -8.85 -10.27
CA THR A 251 1.82 -9.68 -9.61
C THR A 251 1.64 -9.19 -8.16
N LEU A 252 0.63 -9.74 -7.47
CA LEU A 252 0.55 -9.55 -6.02
C LEU A 252 1.74 -10.21 -5.32
N PRO A 253 2.15 -9.72 -4.13
CA PRO A 253 3.25 -10.29 -3.38
C PRO A 253 2.97 -11.77 -3.05
N LEU A 254 3.99 -12.61 -3.16
CA LEU A 254 3.94 -14.05 -2.86
C LEU A 254 2.96 -14.88 -3.73
N SER A 255 2.36 -14.30 -4.78
CA SER A 255 1.54 -15.06 -5.73
C SER A 255 2.37 -16.10 -6.48
N LYS A 256 1.82 -17.31 -6.63
CA LYS A 256 2.51 -18.35 -7.41
C LYS A 256 2.30 -18.08 -8.91
N PRO A 257 3.31 -18.26 -9.76
CA PRO A 257 3.15 -18.11 -11.21
C PRO A 257 1.98 -18.92 -11.79
N ARG A 258 1.69 -20.11 -11.25
CA ARG A 258 0.56 -20.95 -11.68
C ARG A 258 -0.82 -20.38 -11.34
N GLU A 259 -0.91 -19.55 -10.31
CA GLU A 259 -2.15 -18.88 -9.91
C GLU A 259 -2.43 -17.65 -10.80
N VAL A 260 -1.37 -17.02 -11.31
CA VAL A 260 -1.43 -15.83 -12.17
C VAL A 260 -1.60 -16.24 -13.64
N PHE A 261 -0.70 -17.07 -14.16
CA PHE A 261 -0.65 -17.47 -15.58
C PHE A 261 -1.48 -18.72 -15.81
N LYS A 262 -2.81 -18.58 -15.73
CA LYS A 262 -3.75 -19.69 -15.91
C LYS A 262 -3.79 -20.12 -17.36
N GLN A 263 -3.55 -21.41 -17.62
CA GLN A 263 -3.55 -21.98 -18.98
C GLN A 263 -4.86 -21.68 -19.72
N ALA A 264 -6.01 -21.78 -19.06
CA ALA A 264 -7.31 -21.47 -19.66
C ALA A 264 -7.41 -20.02 -20.19
N VAL A 265 -6.83 -19.05 -19.47
CA VAL A 265 -6.77 -17.66 -19.92
C VAL A 265 -5.78 -17.54 -21.07
N MET A 266 -4.61 -18.15 -20.97
CA MET A 266 -3.63 -18.15 -22.05
C MET A 266 -4.22 -18.72 -23.35
N ASP A 267 -4.90 -19.86 -23.29
CA ASP A 267 -5.52 -20.52 -24.45
C ASP A 267 -6.64 -19.68 -25.07
N LYS A 268 -7.43 -18.98 -24.25
CA LYS A 268 -8.52 -18.10 -24.71
C LYS A 268 -7.99 -16.92 -25.54
N TYR A 269 -6.80 -16.42 -25.22
CA TYR A 269 -6.24 -15.21 -25.84
C TYR A 269 -5.01 -15.45 -26.72
N ALA A 270 -4.46 -16.68 -26.78
CA ALA A 270 -3.31 -17.05 -27.61
C ALA A 270 -3.56 -17.00 -29.13
N GLY A 271 -4.80 -16.70 -29.56
CA GLY A 271 -5.18 -16.59 -30.96
C GLY A 271 -5.05 -17.90 -31.75
N PRO A 272 -5.54 -17.94 -33.00
CA PRO A 272 -5.46 -19.13 -33.85
C PRO A 272 -4.02 -19.54 -34.21
N SER A 273 -3.03 -18.64 -34.08
CA SER A 273 -1.61 -18.93 -34.35
C SER A 273 -0.90 -19.67 -33.22
N GLY A 274 -1.45 -19.67 -31.99
CA GLY A 274 -0.92 -20.43 -30.85
C GLY A 274 -1.38 -21.90 -30.81
N ARG A 275 -2.32 -22.29 -31.67
CA ARG A 275 -2.90 -23.64 -31.72
C ARG A 275 -2.07 -24.58 -32.60
N THR A 276 -0.76 -24.67 -32.38
CA THR A 276 0.10 -25.67 -33.03
C THR A 276 0.43 -26.83 -32.08
N GLY A 277 -0.57 -27.69 -31.88
CA GLY A 277 -0.38 -29.11 -31.56
C GLY A 277 0.34 -29.50 -30.26
N PRO A 278 0.25 -30.78 -29.86
CA PRO A 278 0.95 -31.28 -28.68
C PRO A 278 2.43 -31.46 -29.03
N GLY A 279 3.26 -30.43 -28.85
CA GLY A 279 4.70 -30.57 -29.09
C GLY A 279 5.61 -29.34 -29.01
N ALA A 280 5.10 -28.11 -28.90
CA ALA A 280 5.96 -26.93 -28.94
C ALA A 280 6.55 -26.58 -27.55
N ARG A 281 7.58 -27.32 -27.14
CA ARG A 281 8.57 -26.82 -26.18
C ARG A 281 9.47 -25.83 -26.92
N LEU A 282 9.59 -24.60 -26.40
CA LEU A 282 10.84 -23.88 -26.08
C LEU A 282 10.59 -22.37 -26.15
N TYR A 283 10.57 -21.73 -24.97
CA TYR A 283 10.96 -20.33 -24.82
C TYR A 283 12.44 -20.17 -25.22
N PRO A 284 12.81 -19.25 -26.12
CA PRO A 284 14.21 -18.85 -26.26
C PRO A 284 14.54 -17.87 -25.12
N GLY A 285 14.90 -18.44 -23.97
CA GLY A 285 15.63 -17.74 -22.94
C GLY A 285 17.06 -17.51 -23.40
N ASP A 286 17.40 -16.25 -23.59
CA ASP A 286 18.64 -15.62 -23.11
C ASP A 286 19.85 -16.56 -22.95
N ARG A 287 20.53 -16.82 -24.06
CA ARG A 287 21.89 -17.37 -24.08
C ARG A 287 22.72 -16.60 -25.11
N SER A 288 23.43 -15.58 -24.67
CA SER A 288 24.76 -15.31 -25.23
C SER A 288 25.59 -14.41 -24.32
N ARG A 289 26.45 -15.05 -23.52
CA ARG A 289 27.80 -14.56 -23.25
C ARG A 289 28.79 -15.47 -23.97
N THR A 290 29.77 -14.83 -24.60
CA THR A 290 31.10 -15.33 -25.01
C THR A 290 31.20 -16.41 -26.08
N SER A 291 31.59 -16.01 -27.30
CA SER A 291 32.66 -16.67 -28.07
C SER A 291 33.04 -15.82 -29.28
N ALA A 292 34.33 -15.54 -29.41
CA ALA A 292 34.97 -14.85 -30.53
C ALA A 292 35.12 -15.77 -31.77
N GLY A 293 35.37 -15.16 -32.94
CA GLY A 293 35.79 -15.81 -34.20
C GLY A 293 34.90 -15.40 -35.38
N ALA A 294 35.18 -14.30 -36.08
CA ALA A 294 36.07 -14.19 -37.25
C ALA A 294 35.39 -14.47 -38.61
N SER A 295 35.28 -13.40 -39.40
CA SER A 295 35.50 -13.32 -40.86
C SER A 295 34.43 -13.80 -41.84
N GLY A 296 33.98 -12.89 -42.72
CA GLY A 296 33.32 -13.24 -43.99
C GLY A 296 32.63 -12.06 -44.68
N LEU A 297 33.38 -11.32 -45.50
CA LEU A 297 32.93 -10.23 -46.39
C LEU A 297 32.16 -10.76 -47.61
N GLY A 298 31.22 -9.96 -48.12
CA GLY A 298 30.70 -10.10 -49.49
C GLY A 298 29.35 -9.40 -49.70
N GLY A 299 29.35 -8.21 -50.31
CA GLY A 299 28.15 -7.41 -50.57
C GLY A 299 27.56 -7.56 -51.97
N SER A 300 26.32 -7.11 -52.15
CA SER A 300 25.91 -6.22 -53.25
C SER A 300 24.43 -5.88 -53.20
N ALA A 301 24.13 -4.71 -53.75
CA ALA A 301 22.90 -3.96 -53.76
C ALA A 301 21.68 -4.67 -54.38
N GLY A 302 20.50 -4.31 -53.90
CA GLY A 302 19.21 -4.71 -54.46
C GLY A 302 18.07 -3.93 -53.80
N SER A 303 17.76 -2.78 -54.36
CA SER A 303 16.57 -1.97 -54.11
C SER A 303 15.28 -2.79 -54.26
N GLN A 304 14.41 -2.81 -53.25
CA GLN A 304 12.96 -2.65 -53.42
C GLN A 304 12.25 -2.54 -52.07
N HIS A 305 11.74 -1.34 -51.83
CA HIS A 305 10.58 -1.09 -50.99
C HIS A 305 9.39 -1.84 -51.59
N PRO A 306 8.53 -2.46 -50.76
CA PRO A 306 7.16 -2.02 -50.84
C PRO A 306 6.51 -1.85 -49.45
N GLY A 307 5.71 -0.80 -49.32
CA GLY A 307 4.54 -0.75 -48.44
C GLY A 307 4.81 -0.92 -46.95
N GLN A 308 5.43 0.08 -46.33
CA GLN A 308 5.30 0.24 -44.89
C GLN A 308 3.94 0.88 -44.62
N ASP A 309 2.90 0.05 -44.45
CA ASP A 309 1.64 0.48 -43.84
C ASP A 309 1.94 0.90 -42.39
N PRO A 310 1.65 2.16 -41.99
CA PRO A 310 1.85 2.60 -40.61
C PRO A 310 0.70 2.19 -39.67
N SER A 311 -0.16 1.24 -40.07
CA SER A 311 -1.42 0.93 -39.37
C SER A 311 -1.41 -0.33 -38.50
N SER A 312 -0.27 -1.01 -38.31
CA SER A 312 -0.22 -2.30 -37.61
C SER A 312 0.84 -2.35 -36.50
N LYS A 313 0.70 -1.51 -35.47
CA LYS A 313 1.50 -1.63 -34.23
C LYS A 313 0.78 -1.21 -32.94
N ASP A 314 -0.55 -1.23 -32.92
CA ASP A 314 -1.27 -1.43 -31.67
C ASP A 314 -1.73 -2.88 -31.70
N GLY A 315 -0.90 -3.78 -31.18
CA GLY A 315 -1.36 -5.13 -30.91
C GLY A 315 -2.49 -4.99 -29.91
N ASP A 316 -3.71 -5.37 -30.28
CA ASP A 316 -4.86 -5.38 -29.38
C ASP A 316 -4.39 -6.00 -28.05
N VAL A 317 -4.56 -5.32 -26.93
CA VAL A 317 -4.10 -5.80 -25.61
C VAL A 317 -4.68 -7.20 -25.31
N ARG A 318 -5.81 -7.53 -25.93
CA ARG A 318 -6.45 -8.85 -25.90
C ARG A 318 -5.66 -9.93 -26.64
N SER A 319 -4.66 -9.58 -27.43
CA SER A 319 -3.76 -10.50 -28.13
C SER A 319 -2.49 -10.86 -27.34
N ASP A 320 -2.24 -10.21 -26.19
CA ASP A 320 -1.18 -10.60 -25.25
C ASP A 320 -1.78 -11.45 -24.11
N PRO A 321 -1.65 -12.78 -24.15
CA PRO A 321 -2.28 -13.66 -23.17
C PRO A 321 -1.64 -13.55 -21.79
N ALA A 322 -0.35 -13.17 -21.72
CA ALA A 322 0.36 -12.99 -20.46
C ALA A 322 -0.10 -11.71 -19.75
N LEU A 323 -0.31 -10.63 -20.50
CA LEU A 323 -0.87 -9.39 -19.96
C LEU A 323 -2.31 -9.60 -19.49
N MET A 324 -3.12 -10.36 -20.24
CA MET A 324 -4.47 -10.71 -19.81
C MET A 324 -4.48 -11.53 -18.51
N CYS A 325 -3.56 -12.49 -18.35
CA CYS A 325 -3.41 -13.22 -17.09
C CYS A 325 -3.13 -12.28 -15.90
N VAL A 326 -2.27 -11.27 -16.08
CA VAL A 326 -1.98 -10.28 -15.04
C VAL A 326 -3.20 -9.42 -14.72
N ALA A 327 -3.93 -8.94 -15.73
CA ALA A 327 -5.14 -8.15 -15.52
C ALA A 327 -6.23 -8.97 -14.77
N VAL A 328 -6.48 -10.20 -15.21
CA VAL A 328 -7.43 -11.12 -14.56
C VAL A 328 -7.03 -11.43 -13.13
N HIS A 329 -5.73 -11.61 -12.86
CA HIS A 329 -5.21 -11.83 -11.50
C HIS A 329 -5.59 -10.68 -10.55
N PHE A 330 -5.44 -9.42 -10.99
CA PHE A 330 -5.84 -8.27 -10.18
C PHE A 330 -7.35 -8.10 -10.07
N PHE A 331 -8.13 -8.40 -11.12
CA PHE A 331 -9.60 -8.43 -11.00
C PHE A 331 -10.07 -9.50 -10.00
N GLN A 332 -9.48 -10.70 -10.00
CA GLN A 332 -9.83 -11.76 -9.04
C GLN A 332 -9.50 -11.36 -7.60
N ALA A 333 -8.38 -10.66 -7.40
CA ALA A 333 -8.06 -10.12 -6.09
C ALA A 333 -9.08 -9.06 -5.63
N ALA A 334 -9.49 -8.17 -6.54
CA ALA A 334 -10.49 -7.15 -6.25
C ALA A 334 -11.85 -7.77 -5.91
N GLU A 335 -12.29 -8.78 -6.67
CA GLU A 335 -13.51 -9.56 -6.38
C GLU A 335 -13.44 -10.23 -5.01
N GLN A 336 -12.32 -10.86 -4.66
CA GLN A 336 -12.14 -11.48 -3.34
C GLN A 336 -12.21 -10.45 -2.20
N GLY A 337 -11.82 -9.21 -2.47
CA GLY A 337 -11.96 -8.07 -1.58
C GLY A 337 -13.33 -7.39 -1.60
N GLY A 338 -14.31 -7.93 -2.35
CA GLY A 338 -15.68 -7.43 -2.39
C GLY A 338 -15.95 -6.35 -3.44
N ASP A 339 -15.06 -6.12 -4.43
CA ASP A 339 -15.32 -5.16 -5.50
C ASP A 339 -16.34 -5.72 -6.52
N GLU A 340 -17.52 -5.10 -6.56
CA GLU A 340 -18.64 -5.53 -7.41
C GLU A 340 -18.40 -5.29 -8.91
N LEU A 341 -17.62 -4.27 -9.25
CA LEU A 341 -17.30 -3.96 -10.65
C LEU A 341 -16.32 -5.00 -11.20
N ALA A 342 -15.35 -5.42 -10.40
CA ALA A 342 -14.46 -6.53 -10.72
C ALA A 342 -15.25 -7.85 -10.87
N THR A 343 -16.18 -8.12 -9.95
CA THR A 343 -17.08 -9.29 -10.02
C THR A 343 -17.88 -9.29 -11.32
N SER A 344 -18.43 -8.14 -11.70
CA SER A 344 -19.21 -7.97 -12.93
C SER A 344 -18.36 -8.21 -14.18
N PHE A 345 -17.13 -7.67 -14.21
CA PHE A 345 -16.18 -7.87 -15.30
C PHE A 345 -15.81 -9.35 -15.48
N LEU A 346 -15.50 -10.05 -14.38
CA LEU A 346 -15.12 -11.47 -14.43
C LEU A 346 -16.29 -12.35 -14.89
N ARG A 347 -17.51 -12.04 -14.47
CA ARG A 347 -18.73 -12.76 -14.89
C ARG A 347 -19.02 -12.55 -16.38
N GLN A 348 -18.95 -11.31 -16.87
CA GLN A 348 -19.20 -11.00 -18.28
C GLN A 348 -18.19 -11.68 -19.23
N ASN A 349 -16.96 -11.88 -18.76
CA ASN A 349 -15.90 -12.51 -19.55
C ASN A 349 -15.72 -14.01 -19.23
N GLU A 350 -16.64 -14.62 -18.47
CA GLU A 350 -16.66 -16.05 -18.10
C GLU A 350 -15.41 -16.54 -17.36
N PHE A 351 -14.66 -15.65 -16.70
CA PHE A 351 -13.43 -16.04 -15.98
C PHE A 351 -13.70 -16.79 -14.67
N ASN A 352 -14.89 -16.62 -14.07
CA ASN A 352 -15.29 -17.34 -12.86
C ASN A 352 -15.59 -18.82 -13.13
N ALA A 353 -15.78 -19.22 -14.38
CA ALA A 353 -15.98 -20.62 -14.77
C ALA A 353 -14.65 -21.35 -15.08
N MET A 354 -13.52 -20.62 -15.08
CA MET A 354 -12.20 -21.12 -15.49
C MET A 354 -11.20 -21.26 -14.32
N SER A 355 -11.68 -21.08 -13.09
CA SER A 355 -10.87 -21.08 -11.84
C SER A 355 -10.63 -22.46 -11.27
#